data_AF-A0A951TF69-F1
#
_entry.id   AF-A0A951TF69-F1
#
_cell.length_a   1.000
_cell.length_b   1.000
_cell.length_c   1.000
_cell.angle_alpha   90.00
_cell.angle_beta   90.00
_cell.angle_gamma   90.00
#
_symmetry.space_group_name_H-M   'P 1'
#
loop_
_entity.id
_entity.type
_entity.pdbx_description
1 polymer ?
#
loop_
_entity_poly.entity_id
_entity_poly.type
_entity_poly.pdbx_seq_one_letter_code
_entity_poly.pdbx_strand_id
1 'polypeptide(L)'
;MKMMNNIEFDELFEFKKDLKHLLKKYRTLKEDLEVVKLDLNDEPGESPPFSFRIDNLGIETCIIKVKKIACKALKGKGVNSGLRLIYAHFPDEQKIIFIELYHKNDKKNEDRERITDNFK
;
A
#
# COMPACT_ATOMS: atom_id res chain seq x y z
N MET A 1 16.85 9.79 19.59
CA MET A 1 16.80 8.31 19.57
C MET A 1 15.49 7.94 18.88
N LYS A 2 15.50 7.55 17.60
CA LYS A 2 14.28 7.08 16.92
C LYS A 2 13.90 5.76 17.59
N MET A 3 12.72 5.68 18.20
CA MET A 3 12.17 4.39 18.60
C MET A 3 12.02 3.55 17.34
N MET A 4 12.55 2.33 17.33
CA MET A 4 12.27 1.37 16.27
C MET A 4 10.84 0.92 16.46
N ASN A 5 9.89 1.63 15.85
CA ASN A 5 8.53 1.14 15.71
C ASN A 5 8.62 -0.09 14.81
N ASN A 6 8.18 -1.23 15.32
CA ASN A 6 8.16 -2.47 14.56
C ASN A 6 6.71 -2.78 14.23
N ILE A 7 6.25 -2.22 13.11
CA ILE A 7 4.89 -2.44 12.64
C ILE A 7 4.76 -3.88 12.13
N GLU A 8 3.71 -4.57 12.56
CA GLU A 8 3.34 -5.87 12.01
C GLU A 8 2.67 -5.69 10.64
N PHE A 9 3.15 -6.41 9.64
CA PHE A 9 2.61 -6.37 8.28
C PHE A 9 1.90 -7.67 7.93
N ASP A 10 0.60 -7.56 7.73
CA ASP A 10 -0.27 -8.61 7.22
C ASP A 10 -0.72 -8.31 5.80
N GLU A 11 -1.22 -9.34 5.10
CA GLU A 11 -1.63 -9.26 3.70
C GLU A 11 -2.94 -10.02 3.49
N LEU A 12 -3.93 -9.36 2.89
CA LEU A 12 -5.12 -10.06 2.41
C LEU A 12 -4.76 -11.09 1.33
N PHE A 13 -5.61 -12.11 1.19
CA PHE A 13 -5.39 -13.14 0.18
C PHE A 13 -5.42 -12.56 -1.25
N GLU A 14 -6.30 -11.61 -1.49
CA GLU A 14 -6.44 -10.89 -2.76
C GLU A 14 -5.20 -10.06 -3.06
N PHE A 15 -4.61 -9.41 -2.06
CA PHE A 15 -3.35 -8.67 -2.21
C PHE A 15 -2.23 -9.58 -2.72
N LYS A 16 -2.11 -10.80 -2.16
CA LYS A 16 -1.12 -11.78 -2.63
C LYS A 16 -1.31 -12.16 -4.10
N LYS A 17 -2.56 -12.24 -4.57
CA LYS A 17 -2.87 -12.48 -5.98
C LYS A 17 -2.49 -11.28 -6.86
N ASP A 18 -2.79 -10.07 -6.41
CA ASP A 18 -2.43 -8.83 -7.09
C ASP A 18 -0.90 -8.72 -7.26
N LEU A 19 -0.15 -8.94 -6.18
CA LEU A 19 1.31 -8.96 -6.18
C LEU A 19 1.85 -10.01 -7.16
N LYS A 20 1.31 -11.24 -7.12
CA LYS A 20 1.71 -12.32 -8.05
C LYS A 20 1.43 -11.95 -9.51
N HIS A 21 0.34 -11.25 -9.80
CA HIS A 21 0.05 -10.78 -11.14
C HIS A 21 1.05 -9.70 -11.59
N LEU A 22 1.31 -8.72 -10.74
CA LEU A 22 2.19 -7.59 -11.04
C LEU A 22 3.66 -7.98 -11.16
N LEU A 23 4.13 -8.98 -10.38
CA LEU A 23 5.50 -9.51 -10.47
C LEU A 23 5.84 -10.06 -11.87
N LYS A 24 4.85 -10.46 -12.66
CA LYS A 24 5.06 -10.87 -14.06
C LYS A 24 5.58 -9.72 -14.93
N LYS A 25 5.16 -8.48 -14.62
CA LYS A 25 5.54 -7.25 -15.34
C LYS A 25 6.71 -6.54 -14.64
N TYR A 26 6.72 -6.52 -13.31
CA TYR A 26 7.62 -5.73 -12.48
C TYR A 26 8.42 -6.64 -11.55
N ARG A 27 9.53 -7.19 -12.05
CA ARG A 27 10.30 -8.24 -11.36
C ARG A 27 10.88 -7.80 -10.00
N THR A 28 11.14 -6.50 -9.83
CA THR A 28 11.70 -5.93 -8.59
C THR A 28 10.66 -5.53 -7.56
N LEU A 29 9.37 -5.75 -7.85
CA LEU A 29 8.29 -5.19 -7.03
C LEU A 29 8.31 -5.73 -5.60
N LYS A 30 8.83 -6.94 -5.39
CA LYS A 30 8.97 -7.49 -4.05
C LYS A 30 10.00 -6.71 -3.24
N GLU A 31 11.19 -6.46 -3.80
CA GLU A 31 12.21 -5.63 -3.16
C GLU A 31 11.77 -4.18 -3.01
N ASP A 32 11.03 -3.66 -4.00
CA ASP A 32 10.47 -2.30 -3.95
C ASP A 32 9.44 -2.16 -2.80
N LEU A 33 8.63 -3.21 -2.54
CA LEU A 33 7.71 -3.22 -1.40
C LEU A 33 8.41 -3.31 -0.04
N GLU A 34 9.57 -3.97 0.05
CA GLU A 34 10.35 -3.97 1.30
C GLU A 34 10.85 -2.56 1.64
N VAL A 35 11.21 -1.75 0.62
CA VAL A 35 11.53 -0.33 0.84
C VAL A 35 10.30 0.43 1.32
N VAL A 36 9.12 0.18 0.74
CA VAL A 36 7.87 0.79 1.22
C VAL A 36 7.58 0.41 2.68
N LYS A 37 7.81 -0.84 3.10
CA LYS A 37 7.63 -1.24 4.50
C LYS A 37 8.59 -0.50 5.44
N LEU A 38 9.82 -0.24 5.03
CA LEU A 38 10.76 0.58 5.82
C LEU A 38 10.22 2.00 6.00
N ASP A 39 9.75 2.63 4.92
CA ASP A 39 9.17 3.97 4.98
C ASP A 39 7.90 3.99 5.86
N LEU A 40 7.06 2.94 5.78
CA LEU A 40 5.85 2.82 6.60
C LEU A 40 6.15 2.60 8.10
N ASN A 41 7.28 2.00 8.47
CA ASN A 41 7.66 1.92 9.88
C ASN A 41 7.97 3.30 10.48
N ASP A 42 8.41 4.25 9.66
CA ASP A 42 8.65 5.63 10.05
C ASP A 42 7.38 6.49 9.95
N GLU A 43 6.65 6.42 8.82
CA GLU A 43 5.48 7.25 8.51
C GLU A 43 4.32 6.41 7.91
N PRO A 44 3.54 5.69 8.72
CA PRO A 44 2.46 4.80 8.27
C PRO A 44 1.14 5.54 7.93
N GLY A 45 1.13 6.87 8.01
CA GLY A 45 -0.08 7.68 7.81
C GLY A 45 -0.23 8.23 6.39
N GLU A 46 -1.12 9.21 6.27
CA GLU A 46 -1.14 10.06 5.09
C GLU A 46 0.04 11.04 5.09
N SER A 47 0.70 11.16 3.94
CA SER A 47 1.83 12.05 3.72
C SER A 47 1.73 12.56 2.28
N PRO A 48 0.87 13.57 2.01
CA PRO A 48 0.77 14.16 0.68
C PRO A 48 2.12 14.72 0.22
N PRO A 49 2.52 14.54 -1.05
CA PRO A 49 1.73 14.02 -2.17
C PRO A 49 1.87 12.50 -2.41
N PHE A 50 2.42 11.74 -1.46
CA PHE A 50 2.75 10.33 -1.62
C PHE A 50 1.61 9.39 -1.24
N SER A 51 1.02 9.61 -0.06
CA SER A 51 -0.10 8.85 0.47
C SER A 51 -1.24 9.76 0.90
N PHE A 52 -2.47 9.23 0.88
CA PHE A 52 -3.70 9.94 1.19
C PHE A 52 -4.65 9.01 1.94
N ARG A 53 -5.35 9.52 2.96
CA ARG A 53 -6.46 8.78 3.55
C ARG A 53 -7.63 8.63 2.57
N ILE A 54 -8.29 7.47 2.58
CA ILE A 54 -9.54 7.23 1.86
C ILE A 54 -10.69 7.34 2.85
N ASP A 55 -11.49 8.38 2.69
CA ASP A 55 -12.70 8.61 3.49
C ASP A 55 -13.98 8.16 2.76
N ASN A 56 -15.10 8.30 3.46
CA ASN A 56 -16.45 7.98 2.97
C ASN A 56 -16.60 6.51 2.55
N LEU A 57 -16.05 5.60 3.36
CA LEU A 57 -16.19 4.16 3.21
C LEU A 57 -17.26 3.57 4.14
N GLY A 58 -17.77 4.34 5.10
CA GLY A 58 -18.74 3.87 6.09
C GLY A 58 -18.13 2.94 7.15
N ILE A 59 -16.81 3.02 7.36
CA ILE A 59 -16.04 2.24 8.32
C ILE A 59 -15.14 3.17 9.15
N GLU A 60 -14.77 2.75 10.35
CA GLU A 60 -13.89 3.53 11.24
C GLU A 60 -12.40 3.31 10.93
N THR A 61 -12.05 2.15 10.35
CA THR A 61 -10.67 1.78 10.03
C THR A 61 -9.99 2.81 9.14
N CYS A 62 -8.76 3.19 9.51
CA CYS A 62 -7.97 4.14 8.72
C CYS A 62 -7.42 3.46 7.47
N ILE A 63 -7.92 3.85 6.29
CA ILE A 63 -7.48 3.31 5.01
C ILE A 63 -6.59 4.33 4.30
N ILE A 64 -5.38 3.91 3.95
CA ILE A 64 -4.39 4.76 3.27
C ILE A 64 -4.15 4.27 1.84
N LYS A 65 -4.04 5.21 0.91
CA LYS A 65 -3.69 5.01 -0.49
C LYS A 65 -2.35 5.64 -0.82
N VAL A 66 -1.34 4.82 -1.07
CA VAL A 66 -0.05 5.26 -1.60
C VAL A 66 -0.14 5.37 -3.12
N LYS A 67 0.21 6.54 -3.67
CA LYS A 67 0.17 6.83 -5.12
C LYS A 67 1.55 6.91 -5.76
N LYS A 68 2.60 7.06 -4.95
CA LYS A 68 3.96 7.32 -5.41
C LYS A 68 4.91 6.27 -4.84
N ILE A 69 4.98 5.13 -5.51
CA ILE A 69 5.87 4.02 -5.16
C ILE A 69 7.01 4.01 -6.17
N ALA A 70 8.26 3.99 -5.71
CA ALA A 70 9.40 3.77 -6.60
C ALA A 70 9.40 2.30 -7.06
N CYS A 71 9.69 2.07 -8.33
CA CYS A 71 9.84 0.71 -8.85
C CYS A 71 11.05 0.60 -9.76
N LYS A 72 12.05 -0.19 -9.36
CA LYS A 72 13.32 -0.30 -10.08
C LYS A 72 13.16 -0.92 -11.48
N ALA A 73 12.17 -1.80 -11.66
CA ALA A 73 11.83 -2.37 -12.96
C ALA A 73 11.37 -1.30 -13.97
N LEU A 74 10.85 -0.16 -13.51
CA LEU A 74 10.41 0.97 -14.33
C LEU A 74 11.49 2.05 -14.41
N LYS A 75 12.54 1.76 -15.18
CA LYS A 75 13.71 2.65 -15.34
C LYS A 75 13.30 4.08 -15.73
N GLY A 76 13.89 5.06 -15.06
CA GLY A 76 13.65 6.49 -15.31
C GLY A 76 12.32 7.04 -14.78
N LYS A 77 11.48 6.23 -14.11
CA LYS A 77 10.21 6.70 -13.54
C LYS A 77 10.31 7.14 -12.08
N GLY A 78 11.27 6.61 -11.32
CA GLY A 78 11.37 6.87 -9.88
C GLY A 78 10.05 6.57 -9.18
N VAL A 79 9.63 7.46 -8.28
CA VAL A 79 8.33 7.38 -7.56
C VAL A 79 7.09 7.50 -8.45
N ASN A 80 7.25 7.93 -9.71
CA ASN A 80 6.17 8.05 -10.69
C ASN A 80 5.95 6.74 -11.47
N SER A 81 6.18 5.59 -10.83
CA SER A 81 5.99 4.26 -11.43
C SER A 81 4.55 4.04 -11.91
N GLY A 82 3.57 4.65 -11.24
CA GLY A 82 2.15 4.43 -11.48
C GLY A 82 1.56 3.29 -10.66
N LEU A 83 2.35 2.59 -9.85
CA LEU A 83 1.87 1.63 -8.87
C LEU A 83 1.14 2.33 -7.72
N ARG A 84 0.13 1.64 -7.18
CA ARG A 84 -0.69 2.08 -6.05
C ARG A 84 -0.87 0.95 -5.07
N LEU A 85 -0.65 1.27 -3.80
CA LEU A 85 -0.84 0.36 -2.67
C LEU A 85 -1.96 0.90 -1.79
N ILE A 86 -2.89 0.04 -1.41
CA ILE A 86 -3.94 0.33 -0.44
C ILE A 86 -3.69 -0.53 0.80
N TYR A 87 -3.75 0.09 1.98
CA TYR A 87 -3.61 -0.62 3.24
C TYR A 87 -4.53 -0.06 4.33
N ALA A 88 -4.91 -0.91 5.28
CA ALA A 88 -5.50 -0.50 6.54
C ALA A 88 -4.38 -0.28 7.57
N HIS A 89 -4.47 0.80 8.34
CA HIS A 89 -3.54 1.16 9.39
C HIS A 89 -4.26 1.14 10.75
N PHE A 90 -3.69 0.39 11.69
CA PHE A 90 -4.14 0.26 13.07
C PHE A 90 -3.04 0.80 13.99
N PRO A 91 -3.04 2.11 14.32
CA PRO A 91 -1.98 2.73 15.09
C PRO A 91 -1.81 2.11 16.48
N ASP A 92 -2.92 1.78 17.14
CA ASP A 92 -2.93 1.24 18.50
C ASP A 92 -2.37 -0.19 18.55
N GLU A 93 -2.54 -0.96 17.47
CA GLU A 93 -2.03 -2.32 17.32
C GLU A 93 -0.63 -2.37 16.71
N GLN A 94 -0.07 -1.22 16.30
CA GLN A 94 1.16 -1.15 15.49
C GLN A 94 1.09 -2.10 14.29
N LYS A 95 -0.04 -2.07 13.57
CA LYS A 95 -0.35 -3.06 12.52
C LYS A 95 -0.77 -2.41 11.22
N ILE A 96 -0.32 -2.99 10.11
CA ILE A 96 -0.74 -2.67 8.75
C ILE A 96 -1.21 -3.93 8.05
N ILE A 97 -2.37 -3.84 7.40
CA ILE A 97 -2.89 -4.91 6.54
C ILE A 97 -2.91 -4.41 5.10
N PHE A 98 -2.12 -5.02 4.22
CA PHE A 98 -2.14 -4.72 2.79
C PHE A 98 -3.38 -5.31 2.11
N ILE A 99 -4.12 -4.45 1.39
CA ILE A 99 -5.46 -4.75 0.87
C ILE A 99 -5.43 -4.97 -0.65
N GLU A 100 -4.76 -4.06 -1.37
CA GLU A 100 -4.78 -4.05 -2.83
C GLU A 100 -3.49 -3.44 -3.38
N LEU A 101 -2.98 -4.01 -4.48
CA LEU A 101 -1.86 -3.47 -5.24
C LEU A 101 -2.22 -3.44 -6.72
N TYR A 102 -2.07 -2.29 -7.38
CA TYR A 102 -2.40 -2.19 -8.80
C TYR A 102 -1.59 -1.11 -9.51
N HIS A 103 -1.54 -1.19 -10.84
CA HIS A 103 -1.00 -0.13 -11.68
C HIS A 103 -2.12 0.79 -12.17
N LYS A 104 -1.89 2.10 -12.17
CA LYS A 104 -2.89 3.13 -12.50
C LYS A 104 -3.53 3.04 -13.88
N ASN A 105 -2.85 2.40 -14.82
CA ASN A 105 -3.35 2.20 -16.19
C ASN A 105 -4.25 0.96 -16.27
N ASP A 106 -4.10 0.01 -15.35
CA ASP A 106 -4.91 -1.21 -15.31
C ASP A 106 -6.22 -0.96 -14.52
N LYS A 107 -6.18 -0.05 -13.53
CA LYS A 107 -7.34 0.34 -12.72
C LYS A 107 -7.27 1.81 -12.28
N LYS A 108 -8.42 2.51 -12.34
CA LYS A 108 -8.51 3.93 -11.97
C LYS A 108 -8.52 4.13 -10.45
N ASN A 109 -9.34 3.36 -9.73
CA ASN A 109 -9.63 3.52 -8.31
C ASN A 109 -9.40 2.23 -7.53
N GLU A 110 -9.36 2.34 -6.20
CA GLU A 110 -9.31 1.22 -5.26
C GLU A 110 -10.58 0.35 -5.29
N ASP A 111 -10.46 -0.89 -4.81
CA ASP A 111 -11.54 -1.84 -4.58
C ASP A 111 -12.28 -1.52 -3.26
N ARG A 112 -13.27 -0.63 -3.33
CA ARG A 112 -14.03 -0.19 -2.14
C ARG A 112 -14.82 -1.32 -1.49
N GLU A 113 -15.36 -2.24 -2.29
CA GLU A 113 -16.10 -3.41 -1.80
C GLU A 113 -15.17 -4.33 -1.00
N ARG A 114 -13.99 -4.67 -1.54
CA ARG A 114 -12.97 -5.44 -0.81
C ARG A 114 -12.58 -4.79 0.52
N ILE A 115 -12.45 -3.46 0.55
CA ILE A 115 -12.15 -2.74 1.80
C ILE A 115 -13.31 -2.92 2.79
N THR A 116 -14.55 -2.64 2.39
CA THR A 116 -15.69 -2.73 3.30
C THR A 116 -15.97 -4.16 3.76
N ASP A 117 -15.76 -5.18 2.92
CA ASP A 117 -16.02 -6.57 3.30
C ASP A 117 -15.05 -7.11 4.37
N ASN A 118 -13.86 -6.49 4.50
CA ASN A 118 -12.83 -6.92 5.45
C ASN A 118 -12.72 -6.03 6.69
N PHE A 119 -13.22 -4.80 6.66
CA PHE A 119 -12.96 -3.77 7.69
C PHE A 119 -14.18 -2.97 8.12
N LYS A 120 -15.40 -3.48 7.86
CA LYS A 120 -16.65 -2.85 8.31
C LYS A 120 -16.97 -3.15 9.77
#